data_AF-A0A7Y5R006-F1
#
_entry.id   AF-A0A7Y5R006-F1
#
_cell.length_a   1.000
_cell.length_b   1.000
_cell.length_c   1.000
_cell.angle_alpha   90.00
_cell.angle_beta   90.00
_cell.angle_gamma   90.00
#
_symmetry.space_group_name_H-M   'P 1'
#
loop_
_entity.id
_entity.type
_entity.pdbx_description
1 polymer ?
#
loop_
_entity_poly.entity_id
_entity_poly.type
_entity_poly.pdbx_seq_one_letter_code
_entity_poly.pdbx_strand_id
1 'polypeptide(L)' 'PIRALHVRLATSGLKFEQAKFTFTPHVTISFYPELTRERARELLALWVDDEIVIDRLEAWRTREPQAAVKLASVLLGG' A
#
# COMPACT_ATOMS: atom_id res chain seq x y z
N PRO A 1 -13.74 -0.01 -6.20
CA PRO A 1 -12.79 -0.95 -6.87
C PRO A 1 -11.71 -1.52 -5.92
N ILE A 2 -10.83 -0.68 -5.35
CA ILE A 2 -9.70 -1.12 -4.50
C ILE A 2 -10.18 -1.88 -3.24
N ARG A 3 -11.23 -1.40 -2.56
CA ARG A 3 -11.82 -2.11 -1.40
C ARG A 3 -12.34 -3.51 -1.77
N ALA A 4 -12.97 -3.65 -2.94
CA ALA A 4 -13.45 -4.94 -3.42
C ALA A 4 -12.30 -5.89 -3.77
N LEU A 5 -11.23 -5.38 -4.39
CA LEU A 5 -10.00 -6.13 -4.63
C LEU A 5 -9.38 -6.61 -3.32
N HIS A 6 -9.26 -5.74 -2.32
CA HIS A 6 -8.79 -6.11 -0.98
C HIS A 6 -9.61 -7.25 -0.37
N VAL A 7 -10.94 -7.16 -0.41
CA VAL A 7 -11.82 -8.24 0.09
C VAL A 7 -11.59 -9.55 -0.67
N ARG A 8 -11.50 -9.50 -2.01
CA ARG A 8 -11.24 -10.69 -2.83
C ARG A 8 -9.90 -11.34 -2.49
N LEU A 9 -8.85 -10.55 -2.24
CA LEU A 9 -7.54 -11.06 -1.81
C LEU A 9 -7.64 -11.69 -0.43
N ALA A 10 -8.33 -11.06 0.51
CA ALA A 10 -8.53 -11.58 1.86
C ALA A 10 -9.31 -12.91 1.88
N THR A 11 -10.21 -13.13 0.91
CA THR A 11 -11.00 -14.36 0.79
C THR A 11 -10.46 -15.34 -0.27
N SER A 12 -9.27 -15.11 -0.82
CA SER A 12 -8.72 -15.88 -1.95
C SER A 12 -8.13 -17.24 -1.56
N GLY A 13 -8.09 -17.55 -0.26
CA GLY A 13 -7.37 -18.72 0.28
C GLY A 13 -5.88 -18.46 0.54
N LEU A 14 -5.35 -17.29 0.16
CA LEU A 14 -4.05 -16.84 0.64
C LEU A 14 -4.10 -16.59 2.15
N LYS A 15 -2.98 -16.87 2.84
CA LYS A 15 -2.86 -16.54 4.25
C LYS A 15 -3.01 -15.03 4.42
N PHE A 16 -4.09 -14.60 5.07
CA PHE A 16 -4.42 -13.20 5.30
C PHE A 16 -4.58 -13.00 6.80
N GLU A 17 -3.64 -12.27 7.41
CA GLU A 17 -3.68 -11.97 8.84
C GLU A 17 -4.79 -10.95 9.15
N GLN A 18 -5.38 -11.06 10.33
CA GLN A 18 -6.40 -10.10 10.75
C GLN A 18 -5.76 -8.73 10.99
N ALA A 19 -6.18 -7.73 10.23
CA ALA A 19 -5.73 -6.35 10.41
C ALA A 19 -6.29 -5.77 11.72
N LYS A 20 -5.44 -5.07 12.48
CA LYS A 20 -5.85 -4.32 13.68
C LYS A 20 -6.77 -3.14 13.37
N PHE A 21 -6.67 -2.61 12.15
CA PHE A 21 -7.40 -1.44 11.69
C PHE A 21 -8.19 -1.76 10.43
N THR A 22 -9.29 -1.05 10.24
CA THR A 22 -10.09 -1.16 9.01
C THR A 22 -9.26 -0.75 7.80
N PHE A 23 -9.39 -1.52 6.71
CA PHE A 23 -8.73 -1.20 5.45
C PHE A 23 -9.16 0.18 4.94
N THR A 24 -8.16 1.07 4.86
CA THR A 24 -8.23 2.39 4.25
C THR A 24 -7.08 2.47 3.25
N PRO A 25 -7.34 2.61 1.94
CA PRO A 25 -6.27 2.70 0.96
C PRO A 25 -5.46 3.98 1.22
N HIS A 26 -4.15 3.82 1.40
CA HIS A 26 -3.23 4.92 1.66
C HIS A 26 -1.84 4.58 1.11
N VAL A 27 -1.01 5.60 1.00
CA VAL A 27 0.42 5.47 0.71
C VAL A 27 1.17 6.08 1.88
N THR A 28 2.08 5.32 2.48
CA THR A 28 2.95 5.83 3.54
C THR A 28 3.99 6.77 2.92
N ILE A 29 3.95 8.05 3.29
CA ILE A 29 4.85 9.10 2.76
C ILE A 29 6.07 9.36 3.65
N SER A 30 6.09 8.83 4.88
CA SER A 30 7.23 8.89 5.80
C SER A 30 7.24 7.68 6.72
N PHE A 31 8.41 7.07 6.91
CA PHE A 31 8.64 5.97 7.86
C PHE A 31 9.39 6.42 9.13
N TYR A 32 9.78 7.69 9.22
CA TYR A 32 10.48 8.22 10.40
C TYR A 32 9.52 8.37 11.59
N PRO A 33 9.85 7.83 12.76
CA PRO A 33 8.98 7.83 13.93
C PRO A 33 8.78 9.24 14.51
N GLU A 34 9.76 10.13 14.33
CA GLU A 34 9.69 11.51 14.76
C GLU A 34 9.63 12.44 13.55
N LEU A 35 8.60 13.29 13.51
CA LEU A 35 8.41 14.34 12.50
C LEU A 35 8.41 15.70 13.19
N THR A 36 9.21 16.63 12.69
CA THR A 36 9.09 18.03 13.10
C THR A 36 7.74 18.57 12.62
N ARG A 37 7.19 19.56 13.33
CA ARG A 37 5.91 20.19 12.96
C ARG A 37 5.94 20.79 11.55
N GLU A 38 7.07 21.36 11.17
CA GLU A 38 7.30 21.92 9.83
C GLU A 38 7.23 20.83 8.76
N ARG A 39 7.97 19.74 8.95
CA ARG A 39 7.97 18.63 7.99
C ARG A 39 6.60 17.95 7.89
N ALA A 40 5.89 17.82 8.99
CA ALA A 40 4.52 17.31 8.98
C ALA A 40 3.58 18.20 8.15
N ARG A 41 3.70 19.53 8.27
CA ARG A 41 2.90 20.48 7.46
C ARG A 41 3.19 20.34 5.97
N GLU A 42 4.46 20.22 5.58
CA GLU A 42 4.86 20.01 4.20
C GLU A 42 4.27 18.72 3.62
N LEU A 43 4.41 17.61 4.35
CA LEU A 43 3.90 16.30 3.93
C LEU A 43 2.36 16.30 3.82
N LEU A 44 1.67 16.98 4.74
CA LEU A 44 0.20 17.11 4.70
C LEU A 44 -0.29 18.06 3.60
N ALA A 45 0.58 18.94 3.09
CA ALA A 45 0.28 19.80 1.94
C ALA A 45 0.49 19.10 0.59
N LEU A 46 1.04 17.87 0.58
CA LEU A 46 1.18 17.08 -0.64
C LEU A 46 -0.19 16.76 -1.21
N TRP A 47 -0.43 17.26 -2.41
CA TRP A 47 -1.62 16.96 -3.21
C TRP A 47 -1.19 16.38 -4.54
N VAL A 48 -1.88 15.34 -4.97
CA VAL A 48 -1.72 14.74 -6.30
C VAL A 48 -3.08 14.88 -6.99
N ASP A 49 -3.16 15.79 -7.94
CA ASP A 49 -4.36 16.13 -8.70
C ASP A 49 -4.46 15.37 -10.03
N ASP A 50 -3.36 14.75 -10.48
CA ASP A 50 -3.34 13.88 -11.63
C ASP A 50 -4.18 12.61 -11.45
N GLU A 51 -4.70 12.09 -12.57
CA GLU A 51 -5.35 10.78 -12.59
C GLU A 51 -4.36 9.67 -12.24
N ILE A 52 -4.75 8.80 -11.29
CA ILE A 52 -3.96 7.65 -10.90
C ILE A 52 -4.56 6.37 -11.48
N VAL A 53 -3.84 5.79 -12.43
CA VAL A 53 -4.17 4.48 -13.01
C VAL A 53 -3.41 3.39 -12.27
N ILE A 54 -4.13 2.40 -11.73
CA ILE A 54 -3.55 1.20 -11.13
C ILE A 54 -3.70 0.06 -12.13
N ASP A 55 -2.65 -0.19 -12.91
CA ASP A 55 -2.62 -1.19 -13.99
C ASP A 55 -1.93 -2.49 -13.61
N ARG A 56 -1.43 -2.60 -12.36
CA ARG A 56 -0.59 -3.71 -11.93
C ARG A 56 -0.73 -3.96 -10.44
N LEU A 57 -0.76 -5.24 -10.08
CA LEU A 57 -0.65 -5.73 -8.71
C LEU A 57 0.62 -6.56 -8.57
N GLU A 58 1.42 -6.29 -7.53
CA GLU A 58 2.64 -7.03 -7.24
C GLU A 58 2.60 -7.64 -5.84
N ALA A 59 3.14 -8.85 -5.71
CA ALA A 59 3.36 -9.51 -4.44
C ALA A 59 4.84 -9.48 -4.08
N TRP A 60 5.15 -9.05 -2.86
CA TRP A 60 6.50 -8.90 -2.36
C TRP A 60 6.68 -9.68 -1.06
N ARG A 61 7.84 -10.33 -0.90
CA ARG A 61 8.29 -10.92 0.36
C ARG A 61 9.17 -9.93 1.09
N THR A 62 8.74 -9.51 2.27
CA THR A 62 9.51 -8.65 3.17
C THR A 62 10.07 -9.46 4.33
N ARG A 63 11.30 -9.18 4.73
CA ARG A 63 11.94 -9.75 5.93
C ARG A 63 12.94 -8.72 6.43
N GLU A 64 12.54 -7.85 7.35
CA GLU A 64 13.45 -6.80 7.82
C GLU A 64 14.67 -7.40 8.55
N PRO A 65 15.88 -6.82 8.37
CA PRO A 65 16.21 -5.62 7.59
C PRO A 65 16.55 -5.91 6.11
N GLN A 66 16.32 -7.13 5.61
CA GLN A 66 16.61 -7.46 4.21
C GLN A 66 15.67 -6.74 3.25
N ALA A 67 16.20 -6.39 2.08
CA ALA A 67 15.42 -5.81 1.00
C ALA A 67 14.27 -6.73 0.59
N ALA A 68 13.14 -6.13 0.20
CA ALA A 68 11.99 -6.86 -0.28
C ALA A 68 12.32 -7.60 -1.59
N VAL A 69 11.83 -8.83 -1.72
CA VAL A 69 11.99 -9.65 -2.94
C VAL A 69 10.64 -9.75 -3.63
N LYS A 70 10.57 -9.34 -4.90
CA LYS A 70 9.36 -9.50 -5.72
C LYS A 70 9.10 -10.98 -5.98
N LEU A 71 7.87 -11.43 -5.73
CA LEU A 71 7.43 -12.81 -5.94
C LEU A 71 6.57 -12.97 -7.19
N ALA A 72 5.67 -12.02 -7.44
CA ALA A 72 4.75 -12.06 -8.57
C ALA A 72 4.35 -10.64 -9.01
N SER A 73 3.95 -10.52 -10.26
CA SER A 73 3.45 -9.28 -10.87
C SER A 73 2.33 -9.65 -11.84
N VAL A 74 1.18 -9.00 -11.73
CA VAL A 74 -0.02 -9.26 -12.53
C VAL A 74 -0.52 -7.94 -13.09
N LEU A 75 -0.81 -7.91 -14.40
CA LEU A 75 -1.47 -6.77 -15.03
C LEU A 75 -2.95 -6.75 -14.63
N LEU A 76 -3.43 -5.58 -14.22
CA LEU A 76 -4.82 -5.27 -13.93
C LEU A 76 -5.38 -4.53 -15.15
N GLY A 77 -6.00 -5.27 -16.05
CA GLY A 77 -6.40 -4.73 -17.35
C GLY A 77 -6.60 -5.86 -18.34
N GLY A 78 -7.74 -6.54 -18.17
CA GLY A 78 -8.30 -7.58 -19.03
C GLY A 78 -9.80 -7.65 -18.76
#